data_AF-A0A4Q0NP39-F1
#
_entry.id   AF-A0A4Q0NP39-F1
#
_cell.length_a   1.000
_cell.length_b   1.000
_cell.length_c   1.000
_cell.angle_alpha   90.00
_cell.angle_beta   90.00
_cell.angle_gamma   90.00
#
_symmetry.space_group_name_H-M   'P 1'
#
loop_
_entity.id
_entity.type
_entity.pdbx_description
1 polymer ?
#
loop_
_entity_poly.entity_id
_entity_poly.type
_entity_poly.pdbx_seq_one_letter_code
_entity_poly.pdbx_strand_id
1 'polypeptide(L)'
;MMPSTTKTFRSNLSSTKMQKELAHLICNMHSCWSKLLVEKELGNYAPSIWQVKLAAEAITINAANKTFAFKNAEFSFDVHLEEPHNTGINYINTIPVYGKGTYALDEKNQVLRILNLVLDH
;
A
#
# COMPACT_ATOMS: atom_id res chain seq x y z
N MET A 1 -6.24 21.78 18.08
CA MET A 1 -6.07 21.91 16.62
C MET A 1 -4.79 21.18 16.23
N MET A 2 -4.87 20.14 15.42
CA MET A 2 -3.67 19.43 14.94
C MET A 2 -3.10 20.14 13.69
N PRO A 3 -1.78 20.26 13.56
CA PRO A 3 -1.18 20.88 12.38
C PRO A 3 -1.29 19.92 11.18
N SER A 4 -2.01 20.37 10.13
CA SER A 4 -2.03 19.71 8.83
C SER A 4 -0.65 19.83 8.18
N THR A 5 0.03 18.69 8.02
CA THR A 5 1.36 18.62 7.38
C THR A 5 1.20 18.49 5.86
N THR A 6 0.86 19.60 5.20
CA THR A 6 0.88 19.67 3.74
C THR A 6 2.31 19.94 3.29
N LYS A 7 3.04 18.91 2.83
CA LYS A 7 4.38 19.06 2.24
C LYS A 7 4.25 19.59 0.81
N THR A 8 4.79 20.79 0.59
CA THR A 8 4.82 21.50 -0.68
C THR A 8 5.86 20.90 -1.64
N PHE A 9 5.42 20.41 -2.80
CA PHE A 9 6.30 19.97 -3.89
C PHE A 9 6.90 21.17 -4.62
N ARG A 10 8.23 21.34 -4.58
CA ARG A 10 8.97 22.32 -5.39
C ARG A 10 9.51 21.64 -6.66
N SER A 11 9.34 22.29 -7.80
CA SER A 11 9.55 21.80 -9.17
C SER A 11 10.99 21.57 -9.63
N ASN A 12 11.98 21.42 -8.72
CA ASN A 12 13.40 21.20 -9.08
C ASN A 12 13.97 19.94 -8.42
N LEU A 13 13.26 18.81 -8.50
CA LEU A 13 13.74 17.52 -7.99
C LEU A 13 14.29 16.68 -9.14
N SER A 14 15.50 16.10 -8.97
CA SER A 14 15.98 15.05 -9.86
C SER A 14 14.93 13.96 -10.00
N SER A 15 14.78 13.39 -11.20
CA SER A 15 13.82 12.31 -11.50
C SER A 15 13.81 11.22 -10.40
N THR A 16 15.00 10.90 -9.87
CA THR A 16 15.21 9.94 -8.78
C THR A 16 14.62 10.37 -7.43
N LYS A 17 14.67 11.65 -7.06
CA LYS A 17 14.10 12.14 -5.79
C LYS A 17 12.57 12.16 -5.85
N MET A 18 12.01 12.57 -6.99
CA MET A 18 10.56 12.55 -7.23
C MET A 18 10.00 11.12 -7.21
N GLN A 19 10.70 10.17 -7.82
CA GLN A 19 10.32 8.75 -7.79
C GLN A 19 10.32 8.18 -6.37
N LYS A 20 11.32 8.50 -5.55
CA LYS A 20 11.37 8.07 -4.14
C LYS A 20 10.23 8.66 -3.31
N GLU A 21 9.93 9.94 -3.48
CA GLU A 21 8.81 10.59 -2.80
C GLU A 21 7.47 9.96 -3.20
N LEU A 22 7.29 9.67 -4.49
CA LEU A 22 6.09 9.00 -4.98
C LEU A 22 5.96 7.58 -4.45
N ALA A 23 7.04 6.80 -4.44
CA ALA A 23 7.05 5.46 -3.86
C ALA A 23 6.67 5.49 -2.37
N HIS A 24 7.24 6.42 -1.60
CA HIS A 24 6.84 6.62 -0.19
C HIS A 24 5.37 6.96 -0.03
N LEU A 25 4.80 7.81 -0.89
CA LEU A 25 3.38 8.13 -0.84
C LEU A 25 2.53 6.89 -1.12
N ILE A 26 2.87 6.10 -2.15
CA ILE A 26 2.17 4.85 -2.50
C ILE A 26 2.18 3.86 -1.31
N CYS A 27 3.32 3.69 -0.63
CA CYS A 27 3.42 2.84 0.56
C CYS A 27 2.44 3.26 1.67
N ASN A 28 2.21 4.56 1.83
CA ASN A 28 1.39 5.12 2.90
C ASN A 28 -0.11 5.23 2.55
N MET A 29 -0.54 4.79 1.36
CA MET A 29 -1.94 4.82 0.95
C MET A 29 -2.75 3.66 1.58
N HIS A 30 -2.83 3.66 2.91
CA HIS A 30 -3.46 2.61 3.70
C HIS A 30 -4.83 2.19 3.16
N SER A 31 -5.73 3.13 2.88
CA SER A 31 -7.08 2.84 2.38
C SER A 31 -7.11 2.06 1.07
N CYS A 32 -6.16 2.29 0.17
CA CYS A 32 -6.06 1.54 -1.09
C CYS A 32 -5.63 0.09 -0.83
N TRP A 33 -4.66 -0.11 0.06
CA TRP A 33 -4.20 -1.43 0.42
C TRP A 33 -5.26 -2.22 1.22
N SER A 34 -6.01 -1.58 2.11
CA SER A 34 -7.14 -2.21 2.81
C SER A 34 -8.20 -2.71 1.83
N LYS A 35 -8.54 -1.88 0.83
CA LYS A 35 -9.55 -2.24 -0.16
C LYS A 35 -9.12 -3.46 -0.97
N LEU A 36 -7.85 -3.51 -1.38
CA LEU A 36 -7.30 -4.64 -2.12
C LEU A 36 -7.33 -5.94 -1.31
N LEU A 37 -7.03 -5.87 -0.01
CA LEU A 37 -7.09 -7.03 0.90
C LEU A 37 -8.50 -7.62 0.96
N VAL A 38 -9.51 -6.76 1.15
CA VAL A 38 -10.92 -7.17 1.19
C VAL A 38 -11.34 -7.78 -0.15
N GLU A 39 -11.00 -7.16 -1.28
CA GLU A 39 -11.35 -7.66 -2.62
C GLU A 39 -10.71 -9.00 -2.96
N LYS A 40 -9.56 -9.32 -2.35
CA LYS A 40 -8.83 -10.57 -2.60
C LYS A 40 -9.05 -11.63 -1.52
N GLU A 41 -9.96 -11.37 -0.58
CA GLU A 41 -10.27 -12.26 0.54
C GLU A 41 -8.99 -12.65 1.33
N LEU A 42 -8.00 -11.76 1.34
CA LEU A 42 -6.74 -11.93 2.06
C LEU A 42 -6.94 -11.40 3.48
N GLY A 43 -7.07 -12.31 4.44
CA GLY A 43 -7.32 -11.96 5.84
C GLY A 43 -8.80 -12.11 6.20
N ASN A 44 -9.09 -13.26 6.79
CA ASN A 44 -10.41 -13.67 7.22
C ASN A 44 -10.94 -12.71 8.31
N TYR A 45 -11.94 -11.90 7.98
CA TYR A 45 -13.01 -11.26 8.79
C TYR A 45 -12.81 -10.90 10.28
N ALA A 46 -11.60 -10.81 10.82
CA ALA A 46 -11.34 -10.38 12.19
C ALA A 46 -11.16 -8.85 12.27
N PRO A 47 -11.81 -8.14 13.21
CA PRO A 47 -11.71 -6.68 13.37
C PRO A 47 -10.34 -6.19 13.90
N SER A 48 -9.33 -7.05 13.97
CA SER A 48 -8.09 -6.79 14.68
C SER A 48 -6.92 -6.78 13.70
N ILE A 49 -6.32 -5.60 13.52
CA ILE A 49 -4.95 -5.37 13.06
C ILE A 49 -4.55 -6.04 11.73
N TRP A 50 -4.72 -5.31 10.62
CA TRP A 50 -4.00 -5.57 9.38
C TRP A 50 -2.87 -4.54 9.21
N GLN A 51 -1.72 -4.99 8.72
CA GLN A 51 -0.56 -4.15 8.43
C GLN A 51 -0.01 -4.50 7.05
N VAL A 52 0.28 -3.48 6.26
CA VAL A 52 0.99 -3.63 4.99
C VAL A 52 2.37 -3.01 5.16
N LYS A 53 3.41 -3.82 4.97
CA LYS A 53 4.79 -3.35 4.93
C LYS A 53 5.29 -3.44 3.50
N LEU A 54 5.53 -2.29 2.91
CA LEU A 54 6.14 -2.16 1.59
C LEU A 54 7.24 -1.12 1.67
N ALA A 55 8.47 -1.55 1.40
CA ALA A 55 9.60 -0.64 1.28
C ALA A 55 9.47 0.17 -0.01
N ALA A 56 9.78 1.47 0.02
CA ALA A 56 9.70 2.34 -1.16
C ALA A 56 10.66 1.86 -2.27
N GLU A 57 11.78 1.25 -1.88
CA GLU A 57 12.78 0.64 -2.75
C GLU A 57 12.26 -0.58 -3.51
N ALA A 58 11.20 -1.21 -3.02
CA ALA A 58 10.55 -2.34 -3.68
C ALA A 58 9.48 -1.89 -4.69
N ILE A 59 9.27 -0.58 -4.86
CA ILE A 59 8.38 0.01 -5.85
C ILE A 59 9.18 0.54 -7.04
N THR A 60 8.84 0.07 -8.23
CA THR A 60 9.32 0.62 -9.49
C THR A 60 8.26 1.56 -10.08
N ILE A 61 8.64 2.81 -10.33
CA ILE A 61 7.76 3.84 -10.91
C ILE A 61 8.07 4.00 -12.40
N ASN A 62 7.02 3.95 -13.23
CA ASN A 62 7.05 4.43 -14.60
C ASN A 62 6.25 5.73 -14.70
N ALA A 63 6.97 6.85 -14.64
CA ALA A 63 6.37 8.19 -14.62
C ALA A 63 5.70 8.57 -15.94
N ALA A 64 6.25 8.13 -17.08
CA ALA A 64 5.70 8.42 -18.40
C ALA A 64 4.29 7.83 -18.56
N ASN A 65 4.13 6.58 -18.11
CA ASN A 65 2.87 5.85 -18.22
C ASN A 65 2.00 5.97 -16.97
N LYS A 66 2.44 6.72 -15.96
CA LYS A 66 1.78 6.87 -14.64
C LYS A 66 1.40 5.53 -14.01
N THR A 67 2.33 4.57 -14.10
CA THR A 67 2.18 3.21 -13.56
C THR A 67 3.24 2.94 -12.52
N PHE A 68 2.96 1.99 -11.64
CA PHE A 68 3.94 1.44 -10.72
C PHE A 68 3.80 -0.07 -10.62
N ALA A 69 4.90 -0.73 -10.30
CA ALA A 69 4.92 -2.14 -9.92
C ALA A 69 5.62 -2.26 -8.57
N PHE A 70 5.21 -3.22 -7.76
CA PHE A 70 5.82 -3.51 -6.48
C PHE A 70 6.07 -5.00 -6.32
N LYS A 71 7.09 -5.32 -5.54
CA LYS A 71 7.45 -6.70 -5.19
C LYS A 71 7.57 -6.83 -3.67
N ASN A 72 7.32 -8.02 -3.15
CA ASN A 72 7.52 -8.34 -1.73
C ASN A 72 6.79 -7.38 -0.78
N ALA A 73 5.56 -6.94 -1.13
CA ALA A 73 4.74 -6.26 -0.14
C ALA A 73 4.29 -7.31 0.88
N GLU A 74 4.66 -7.14 2.13
CA GLU A 74 4.27 -8.04 3.22
C GLU A 74 2.90 -7.62 3.74
N PHE A 75 1.91 -8.47 3.51
CA PHE A 75 0.57 -8.27 4.04
C PHE A 75 0.44 -9.13 5.29
N SER A 76 0.44 -8.47 6.45
CA SER A 76 0.26 -9.08 7.75
C SER A 76 -1.17 -8.89 8.23
N PHE A 77 -1.84 -9.96 8.66
CA PHE A 77 -3.21 -9.90 9.17
C PHE A 77 -3.42 -10.95 10.27
N ASP A 78 -4.26 -10.61 11.25
CA ASP A 78 -4.70 -11.57 12.26
C ASP A 78 -5.60 -12.62 11.60
N VAL A 79 -5.27 -13.89 11.81
CA VAL A 79 -6.13 -15.02 11.46
C VAL A 79 -6.78 -15.51 12.75
N HIS A 80 -8.10 -15.39 12.82
CA HIS A 80 -8.88 -16.07 13.85
C HIS A 80 -9.12 -17.51 13.41
N LEU A 81 -8.55 -18.47 14.13
CA LEU A 81 -8.85 -19.89 13.95
C LEU A 81 -9.92 -20.27 14.98
N GLU A 82 -11.14 -20.52 14.53
CA GLU A 82 -12.15 -21.17 15.37
C GLU A 82 -11.83 -22.66 15.45
N GLU A 83 -11.08 -23.09 16.47
CA GLU A 83 -10.94 -24.51 16.81
C GLU A 83 -12.02 -24.93 17.81
N PRO A 84 -12.63 -26.13 17.68
CA PRO A 84 -13.73 -26.58 18.55
C PRO A 84 -13.43 -26.65 20.05
N HIS A 85 -12.14 -26.63 20.42
CA HIS A 85 -11.68 -26.80 21.81
C HIS A 85 -10.63 -25.78 22.27
N ASN A 86 -10.24 -24.83 21.42
CA ASN A 86 -9.26 -23.78 21.73
C ASN A 86 -9.77 -22.43 21.23
N THR A 87 -10.62 -21.80 22.02
CA THR A 87 -11.00 -20.40 21.78
C THR A 87 -9.80 -19.49 22.02
N GLY A 88 -9.34 -18.79 20.98
CA GLY A 88 -8.61 -17.53 21.15
C GLY A 88 -7.14 -17.47 20.68
N ILE A 89 -6.65 -18.39 19.84
CA ILE A 89 -5.29 -18.23 19.30
C ILE A 89 -5.33 -17.31 18.07
N ASN A 90 -4.87 -16.08 18.25
CA ASN A 90 -4.62 -15.16 17.15
C ASN A 90 -3.21 -15.44 16.59
N TYR A 91 -3.13 -15.81 15.31
CA TYR A 91 -1.84 -15.91 14.61
C TYR A 91 -1.74 -14.77 13.59
N ILE A 92 -0.60 -14.08 13.57
CA ILE A 92 -0.29 -13.11 12.52
C ILE A 92 0.23 -13.91 11.32
N ASN A 93 -0.57 -13.99 10.27
CA ASN A 93 -0.10 -14.52 8.99
C ASN A 93 0.51 -13.39 8.17
N THR A 94 1.62 -13.65 7.48
CA THR A 94 2.26 -12.68 6.59
C THR A 94 2.49 -13.31 5.23
N ILE A 95 1.92 -12.72 4.18
CA ILE A 95 2.09 -13.19 2.81
C ILE A 95 2.87 -12.14 1.98
N PRO A 96 3.90 -12.55 1.22
CA PRO A 96 4.51 -11.67 0.25
C PRO A 96 3.60 -11.57 -0.97
N VAL A 97 3.23 -10.36 -1.37
CA VAL A 97 2.46 -10.12 -2.58
C VAL A 97 3.21 -9.21 -3.55
N TYR A 98 2.91 -9.41 -4.82
CA TYR A 98 3.45 -8.67 -5.94
C TYR A 98 2.29 -8.05 -6.71
N GLY A 99 2.54 -6.96 -7.41
CA GLY A 99 1.49 -6.38 -8.22
C GLY A 99 1.87 -5.08 -8.87
N LYS A 100 0.85 -4.43 -9.39
CA LYS A 100 0.97 -3.19 -10.15
C LYS A 100 -0.25 -2.32 -9.99
N GLY A 101 -0.07 -1.05 -10.31
CA GLY A 101 -1.16 -0.10 -10.30
C GLY A 101 -0.91 1.10 -11.20
N THR A 102 -1.95 1.91 -11.32
CA THR A 102 -1.92 3.19 -12.02
C THR A 102 -2.22 4.29 -11.03
N TYR A 103 -1.57 5.43 -11.19
CA TYR A 103 -1.77 6.58 -10.33
C TYR A 103 -2.08 7.85 -11.13
N ALA A 104 -2.73 8.80 -10.46
CA ALA A 104 -2.86 10.16 -10.92
C ALA A 104 -2.28 11.10 -9.88
N LEU A 105 -1.74 12.20 -10.38
CA LEU A 105 -1.35 13.36 -9.60
C LEU A 105 -2.32 14.49 -9.96
N ASP A 106 -2.69 15.32 -8.99
CA ASP A 106 -3.43 16.55 -9.29
C ASP A 106 -2.59 17.52 -10.14
N GLU A 107 -3.21 18.61 -10.62
CA GLU A 107 -2.55 19.61 -11.49
C GLU A 107 -1.28 20.22 -10.88
N LYS A 108 -1.12 20.13 -9.56
CA LYS A 108 0.03 20.66 -8.82
C LYS A 108 1.06 19.58 -8.46
N ASN A 109 0.83 18.32 -8.84
CA ASN A 109 1.60 17.16 -8.41
C ASN A 109 1.70 16.99 -6.88
N GLN A 110 0.68 17.43 -6.15
CA GLN A 110 0.65 17.44 -4.69
C GLN A 110 -0.19 16.30 -4.12
N VAL A 111 -1.30 15.95 -4.77
CA VAL A 111 -2.19 14.89 -4.31
C VAL A 111 -2.05 13.65 -5.19
N LEU A 112 -1.59 12.55 -4.58
CA LEU A 112 -1.56 11.23 -5.19
C LEU A 112 -2.92 10.55 -5.05
N ARG A 113 -3.41 9.98 -6.15
CA ARG A 113 -4.54 9.05 -6.16
C ARG A 113 -4.15 7.75 -6.86
N ILE A 114 -4.32 6.60 -6.19
CA ILE A 114 -4.27 5.31 -6.87
C ILE A 114 -5.60 5.10 -7.58
N LEU A 115 -5.54 4.87 -8.90
CA LEU A 115 -6.72 4.64 -9.72
C LEU A 115 -7.04 3.15 -9.84
N ASN A 116 -6.00 2.33 -9.92
CA ASN A 116 -6.11 0.88 -10.02
C ASN A 116 -4.93 0.25 -9.29
N LEU A 117 -5.18 -0.88 -8.64
CA LEU A 117 -4.20 -1.66 -7.89
C LEU A 117 -4.59 -3.13 -8.03
N VAL A 118 -3.68 -3.94 -8.54
CA VAL A 118 -3.93 -5.35 -8.84
C VAL A 118 -2.74 -6.17 -8.36
N LEU A 119 -3.03 -7.32 -7.74
CA LEU A 119 -2.02 -8.32 -7.41
C LEU A 119 -1.70 -9.17 -8.63
N ASP A 120 -0.42 -9.39 -8.89
CA ASP A 120 0.04 -10.38 -9.87
C ASP A 120 0.06 -11.75 -9.18
N HIS A 121 -0.65 -12.73 -9.77
CA HIS A 121 -0.78 -14.10 -9.27
C HIS A 121 0.45 -14.94 -9.56
#